data_AF-X1EEX3-F1
#
_entry.id   AF-X1EEX3-F1
#
_cell.length_a   1.000
_cell.length_b   1.000
_cell.length_c   1.000
_cell.angle_alpha   90.00
_cell.angle_beta   90.00
_cell.angle_gamma   90.00
#
_symmetry.space_group_name_H-M   'P 1'
#
loop_
_entity.id
_entity.type
_entity.pdbx_description
1 polymer ?
#
loop_
_entity_poly.entity_id
_entity_poly.type
_entity_poly.pdbx_seq_one_letter_code
_entity_poly.pdbx_strand_id
1 'polypeptide(L)' 'LSNKGHKIVGFFIGAPKIPKDKFKDLLEKVTFYAIKNSKDLINLVIEEVRKYYVT' A
#
# COMPACT_ATOMS: atom_id res chain seq x y z
N LEU A 1 -15.97 9.04 -0.31
CA LEU A 1 -15.01 8.39 -1.24
C LEU A 1 -14.57 6.97 -0.81
N SER A 2 -14.61 6.59 0.48
CA SER A 2 -14.23 5.24 0.95
C SER A 2 -15.32 4.16 0.83
N ASN A 3 -16.57 4.52 0.48
CA ASN A 3 -17.74 3.60 0.54
C ASN A 3 -18.14 2.98 -0.82
N LYS A 4 -17.27 3.01 -1.85
CA LYS A 4 -17.58 2.48 -3.19
C LYS A 4 -16.69 1.30 -3.63
N GLY A 5 -16.10 0.55 -2.70
CA GLY A 5 -15.31 -0.65 -3.02
C GLY A 5 -13.88 -0.40 -3.54
N HIS A 6 -13.46 0.87 -3.67
CA HIS A 6 -12.07 1.19 -3.98
C HIS A 6 -11.20 1.02 -2.74
N LYS A 7 -10.28 0.05 -2.79
CA LYS A 7 -9.26 -0.16 -1.76
C LYS A 7 -8.17 0.90 -1.91
N ILE A 8 -8.02 1.76 -0.90
CA ILE A 8 -6.97 2.79 -0.89
C ILE A 8 -5.68 2.15 -0.40
N VAL A 9 -4.58 2.41 -1.11
CA VAL A 9 -3.24 1.90 -0.81
C VAL A 9 -2.27 3.08 -0.72
N GLY A 10 -1.48 3.13 0.35
CA GLY A 10 -0.45 4.14 0.58
C GLY A 10 0.97 3.57 0.56
N PHE A 11 1.93 4.32 0.04
CA PHE A 11 3.32 3.91 -0.05
C PHE A 11 4.22 4.84 0.78
N PHE A 12 5.06 4.25 1.63
CA PHE A 12 6.12 4.98 2.32
C PHE A 12 7.46 4.70 1.63
N ILE A 13 7.90 5.64 0.79
CA ILE A 13 9.16 5.53 0.03
C ILE A 13 10.32 6.00 0.90
N GLY A 14 11.38 5.19 0.99
CA GLY A 14 12.58 5.51 1.77
C GLY A 14 12.44 5.26 3.28
N ALA A 15 11.34 4.66 3.72
CA ALA A 15 11.13 4.28 5.11
C ALA A 15 11.41 2.78 5.32
N PRO A 16 12.22 2.38 6.32
CA PRO A 16 12.48 0.97 6.61
C PRO A 16 11.26 0.23 7.18
N LYS A 17 10.29 0.98 7.73
CA LYS A 17 9.05 0.45 8.32
C LYS A 17 7.93 1.50 8.24
N ILE A 18 6.69 1.02 8.26
CA ILE A 18 5.51 1.89 8.36
C ILE A 18 5.48 2.52 9.76
N PRO A 19 5.45 3.86 9.90
CA PRO A 19 5.41 4.54 11.19
C PRO A 19 4.01 4.44 11.81
N LYS A 20 3.66 3.24 12.31
CA LYS A 20 2.30 2.87 12.73
C LYS A 20 1.70 3.83 13.76
N ASP A 21 2.51 4.31 14.69
CA ASP A 21 2.07 5.18 15.78
C ASP A 21 1.57 6.54 15.31
N LYS A 22 2.01 7.01 14.14
CA LYS A 22 1.61 8.31 13.58
C LYS A 22 0.34 8.25 12.73
N PHE A 23 -0.08 7.05 12.31
CA PHE A 23 -1.14 6.86 11.32
C PHE A 23 -2.21 5.86 11.77
N LYS A 24 -2.31 5.56 13.08
CA LYS A 24 -3.23 4.53 13.63
C LYS A 24 -4.63 4.56 13.01
N ASP A 25 -5.28 5.71 13.01
CA ASP A 25 -6.65 5.87 12.48
C ASP A 25 -6.77 5.67 10.96
N LEU A 26 -5.64 5.82 10.26
CA LEU A 26 -5.53 5.68 8.82
C LEU A 26 -5.20 4.23 8.42
N LEU A 27 -4.44 3.50 9.26
CA LEU A 27 -4.08 2.09 9.02
C LEU A 27 -5.30 1.17 8.97
N GLU A 28 -6.38 1.52 9.66
CA GLU A 28 -7.62 0.74 9.66
C GLU A 28 -8.42 0.88 8.36
N LYS A 29 -8.16 1.94 7.59
CA LYS A 29 -8.91 2.30 6.36
C LYS A 29 -8.08 2.12 5.10
N VAL A 30 -6.76 2.07 5.24
CA VAL A 30 -5.80 2.09 4.12
C VAL A 30 -4.74 1.03 4.34
N THR A 31 -4.44 0.26 3.29
CA THR A 31 -3.30 -0.67 3.33
C THR A 31 -2.02 0.10 3.03
N PHE A 32 -1.00 -0.04 3.87
CA PHE A 32 0.28 0.63 3.67
C PHE A 32 1.39 -0.36 3.36
N TYR A 33 2.28 0.04 2.46
CA TYR A 33 3.49 -0.71 2.13
C TYR A 33 4.74 0.15 2.38
N ALA A 34 5.73 -0.43 3.04
CA ALA A 34 7.06 0.17 3.17
C ALA A 34 7.87 -0.19 1.93
N ILE A 35 8.34 0.83 1.21
CA ILE A 35 9.05 0.68 -0.06
C ILE A 35 10.47 1.20 0.13
N LYS A 36 11.47 0.33 0.01
CA LYS A 36 12.89 0.71 0.14
C LYS A 36 13.41 1.45 -1.10
N ASN A 37 12.97 1.06 -2.30
CA ASN A 37 13.40 1.68 -3.55
C ASN A 37 12.29 1.60 -4.63
N SER A 38 12.46 2.33 -5.73
CA SER A 38 11.47 2.38 -6.82
C SER A 38 11.21 1.03 -7.49
N LYS A 39 12.20 0.12 -7.51
CA LYS A 39 12.04 -1.23 -8.07
C LYS A 39 11.08 -2.07 -7.24
N ASP A 40 11.16 -1.96 -5.91
CA ASP A 40 10.25 -2.66 -4.99
C ASP A 40 8.81 -2.16 -5.14
N LEU A 41 8.61 -0.86 -5.41
CA LEU A 41 7.28 -0.31 -5.70
C LEU A 41 6.67 -0.95 -6.94
N ILE A 42 7.43 -1.01 -8.04
CA ILE A 42 6.96 -1.56 -9.31
C ILE A 42 6.57 -3.03 -9.14
N ASN A 43 7.42 -3.83 -8.48
CA ASN A 43 7.14 -5.24 -8.21
C ASN A 43 5.85 -5.40 -7.40
N LEU A 44 5.67 -4.60 -6.35
CA LEU A 44 4.50 -4.67 -5.49
C LEU A 44 3.20 -4.30 -6.23
N VAL A 45 3.26 -3.30 -7.11
CA VAL A 45 2.13 -2.94 -7.97
C VAL A 45 1.79 -4.08 -8.93
N ILE A 46 2.80 -4.71 -9.55
CA ILE A 46 2.59 -5.86 -10.45
C ILE A 46 1.95 -7.03 -9.70
N GLU A 47 2.42 -7.35 -8.48
CA GLU A 47 1.86 -8.42 -7.66
C GLU A 47 0.40 -8.17 -7.27
N GLU A 48 0.09 -6.95 -6.82
CA GLU A 48 -1.28 -6.59 -6.42
C GLU A 48 -2.21 -6.61 -7.64
N VAL A 49 -1.77 -6.10 -8.80
CA VAL A 49 -2.56 -6.19 -10.05
C VAL A 49 -2.78 -7.64 -10.46
N ARG A 50 -1.75 -8.49 -10.44
CA ARG A 50 -1.90 -9.92 -10.77
C ARG A 50 -2.93 -10.59 -9.87
N LYS A 51 -2.85 -10.37 -8.56
CA LYS A 51 -3.74 -10.99 -7.58
C LYS A 51 -5.22 -10.69 -7.82
N TYR A 52 -5.54 -9.51 -8.35
CA TYR A 52 -6.92 -9.07 -8.54
C TYR A 52 -7.42 -9.19 -9.99
N TYR A 53 -6.53 -9.25 -10.99
CA TYR A 53 -6.91 -9.11 -12.40
C TYR A 53 -6.38 -10.20 -13.33
N VAL A 54 -5.46 -11.07 -12.88
CA VAL A 54 -4.92 -12.16 -13.70
C VAL A 54 -5.24 -13.47 -13.01
N THR A 55 -6.31 -14.13 -13.46
CA THR A 55 -6.75 -15.46 -13.03
C THR A 55 -5.80 -16.56 -13.51
#